data_AF-A0A3G9GF59-F1
#
_entry.id   AF-A0A3G9GF59-F1
#
_cell.length_a   1.000
_cell.length_b   1.000
_cell.length_c   1.000
_cell.angle_alpha   90.00
_cell.angle_beta   90.00
_cell.angle_gamma   90.00
#
_symmetry.space_group_name_H-M   'P 1'
#
loop_
_entity.id
_entity.type
_entity.pdbx_description
1 polymer ?
#
loop_
_entity_poly.entity_id
_entity_poly.type
_entity_poly.pdbx_seq_one_letter_code
_entity_poly.pdbx_strand_id
1 'polypeptide(L)'
;MLVCPECAHEWSAQAEAAGEEQGREVRDANGNLLQDGDTVTVIKDLKVKGSSLVVKVGTKVKNIRLVDGDHDIDCKIDGIGAMGLKSEFVKKA
;
A
#
# COMPACT_ATOMS: atom_id res chain seq x y z
N MET A 1 -27.11 -17.41 -16.06
CA MET A 1 -27.77 -17.76 -14.78
C MET A 1 -27.87 -19.27 -14.75
N LEU A 2 -27.22 -19.90 -13.78
CA LEU A 2 -27.14 -21.35 -13.65
C LEU A 2 -27.90 -21.73 -12.39
N VAL A 3 -28.85 -22.65 -12.52
CA VAL A 3 -29.73 -23.07 -11.43
C VAL A 3 -29.55 -24.55 -11.20
N CYS A 4 -29.25 -24.94 -9.97
CA CYS A 4 -29.06 -26.34 -9.61
C CYS A 4 -30.40 -27.08 -9.48
N PRO A 5 -30.65 -28.16 -10.24
CA PRO A 5 -31.95 -28.86 -10.22
C PRO A 5 -32.19 -29.72 -8.97
N GLU A 6 -31.17 -29.98 -8.15
CA GLU A 6 -31.27 -30.80 -6.92
C GLU A 6 -31.48 -29.97 -5.65
N CYS A 7 -31.09 -28.69 -5.64
CA CYS A 7 -31.16 -27.84 -4.45
C CYS A 7 -31.70 -26.43 -4.69
N ALA A 8 -32.15 -26.12 -5.92
CA ALA A 8 -32.71 -24.82 -6.32
C ALA A 8 -31.82 -23.60 -6.01
N HIS A 9 -30.53 -23.81 -5.82
CA HIS A 9 -29.60 -22.70 -5.59
C HIS A 9 -29.31 -22.01 -6.93
N GLU A 10 -29.54 -20.71 -6.97
CA GLU A 10 -29.24 -19.84 -8.11
C GLU A 10 -27.85 -19.25 -7.99
N TRP A 11 -27.03 -19.44 -9.03
CA TRP A 11 -25.73 -18.78 -9.15
C TRP A 11 -25.66 -18.00 -10.47
N SER A 12 -25.13 -16.78 -10.37
CA SER A 12 -24.76 -16.00 -11.55
C SER A 12 -23.36 -16.42 -11.99
N ALA A 13 -23.19 -16.88 -13.24
CA ALA A 13 -21.88 -17.21 -13.82
C ALA A 13 -20.89 -16.01 -13.85
N GLN A 14 -21.37 -14.83 -13.50
CA GLN A 14 -20.59 -13.59 -13.39
C GLN A 14 -20.23 -13.24 -11.93
N ALA A 15 -20.66 -14.02 -10.94
CA ALA A 15 -20.34 -13.80 -9.53
C ALA A 15 -18.94 -14.32 -9.16
N GLU A 16 -18.29 -15.10 -10.02
CA GLU A 16 -16.93 -15.59 -9.82
C GLU A 16 -15.87 -14.79 -10.60
N ALA A 17 -16.28 -13.74 -11.32
CA ALA A 17 -15.40 -12.83 -12.08
C ALA A 17 -15.36 -11.41 -11.49
N ALA A 18 -15.53 -11.28 -10.18
CA ALA A 18 -15.21 -10.06 -9.42
C ALA A 18 -13.92 -10.25 -8.59
N GLY A 19 -13.03 -11.14 -9.03
CA GLY A 19 -11.82 -11.53 -8.31
C GLY A 19 -10.51 -10.95 -8.85
N GLU A 20 -10.49 -10.26 -9.99
CA GLU A 20 -9.21 -9.99 -10.67
C GLU A 20 -9.20 -8.64 -11.39
N GLU A 21 -9.11 -7.54 -10.63
CA GLU A 21 -8.33 -6.32 -11.00
C GLU A 21 -7.86 -5.53 -9.75
N GLN A 22 -7.85 -6.15 -8.56
CA GLN A 22 -7.24 -5.52 -7.39
C GLN A 22 -5.72 -5.66 -7.48
N GLY A 23 -5.09 -4.87 -8.37
CA GLY A 23 -3.67 -4.57 -8.27
C GLY A 23 -3.37 -4.27 -6.80
N ARG A 24 -2.43 -5.04 -6.23
CA ARG A 24 -2.17 -5.15 -4.79
C ARG A 24 -2.48 -3.86 -4.04
N GLU A 25 -3.59 -3.86 -3.32
CA GLU A 25 -4.08 -2.70 -2.58
C GLU A 25 -3.13 -2.42 -1.41
N VAL A 26 -2.10 -1.61 -1.64
CA VAL A 26 -1.20 -1.18 -0.56
C VAL A 26 -1.96 -0.20 0.32
N ARG A 27 -2.20 -0.60 1.57
CA ARG A 27 -2.94 0.19 2.56
C ARG A 27 -2.01 0.76 3.60
N ASP A 28 -2.19 2.04 3.94
CA ASP A 28 -1.44 2.67 5.03
C ASP A 28 -1.84 2.10 6.41
N ALA A 29 -1.14 2.54 7.47
CA ALA A 29 -1.44 2.15 8.85
C ALA A 29 -2.89 2.41 9.31
N ASN A 30 -3.61 3.34 8.67
CA ASN A 30 -5.02 3.66 8.92
C ASN A 30 -5.99 2.94 7.96
N GLY A 31 -5.48 2.12 7.04
CA GLY A 31 -6.29 1.37 6.09
C GLY A 31 -6.69 2.13 4.81
N ASN A 32 -6.10 3.30 4.53
CA ASN A 32 -6.36 4.01 3.29
C ASN A 32 -5.54 3.42 2.15
N LEU A 33 -6.17 3.31 0.97
CA LEU A 33 -5.52 2.91 -0.26
C LEU A 33 -4.48 3.96 -0.69
N LEU A 34 -3.25 3.50 -0.87
CA LEU A 34 -2.16 4.26 -1.44
C LEU A 34 -2.10 4.04 -2.95
N GLN A 35 -1.64 5.06 -3.65
CA GLN A 35 -1.47 5.06 -5.10
C GLN A 35 -0.08 5.61 -5.46
N ASP A 36 0.41 5.25 -6.64
CA ASP A 36 1.64 5.80 -7.18
C ASP A 36 1.49 7.33 -7.34
N GLY A 37 2.49 8.08 -6.91
CA GLY A 37 2.49 9.54 -6.91
C GLY A 37 1.86 10.21 -5.68
N ASP A 38 1.25 9.45 -4.76
CA ASP A 38 0.58 10.00 -3.57
C ASP A 38 1.60 10.56 -2.55
N THR A 39 1.09 11.24 -1.52
CA THR A 39 1.91 11.84 -0.45
C THR A 39 1.62 11.13 0.86
N VAL A 40 2.67 10.62 1.50
CA VAL A 40 2.57 9.92 2.78
C VAL A 40 3.33 10.65 3.87
N THR A 41 2.92 10.45 5.12
CA THR A 41 3.58 10.98 6.30
C THR A 41 3.99 9.82 7.21
N VAL A 42 5.21 9.84 7.70
CA VAL A 42 5.71 8.80 8.62
C VAL A 42 5.10 9.01 10.01
N ILE A 43 4.55 7.94 10.60
CA ILE A 43 3.87 8.00 11.91
C ILE A 43 4.78 7.66 13.09
N LYS A 44 5.97 7.10 12.85
CA LYS A 44 6.93 6.71 13.88
C LYS A 44 8.33 7.20 13.55
N ASP A 45 9.19 7.35 14.55
CA ASP A 45 10.60 7.59 14.31
C ASP A 45 11.29 6.32 13.78
N LEU A 46 12.03 6.49 12.69
CA LEU A 46 12.76 5.41 12.03
C LEU A 46 14.22 5.84 11.91
N LYS A 47 15.10 5.07 12.57
CA LYS A 47 16.54 5.23 12.41
C LYS A 47 16.99 4.48 11.17
N VAL A 48 17.54 5.21 10.20
CA VAL A 48 18.09 4.62 8.98
C VAL A 48 19.40 3.92 9.34
N LYS A 49 19.49 2.60 9.11
CA LYS A 49 20.75 1.88 9.28
C LYS A 49 21.74 2.37 8.23
N GLY A 50 22.93 2.81 8.66
CA GLY A 50 23.98 3.32 7.77
C GLY A 50 24.03 4.85 7.62
N SER A 51 23.05 5.58 8.17
CA SER A 51 23.04 7.05 8.20
C SER A 51 22.84 7.58 9.63
N SER A 52 23.45 8.73 9.92
CA SER A 52 23.22 9.45 11.19
C SER A 52 21.87 10.18 11.22
N LEU A 53 21.16 10.21 10.08
CA LEU A 53 19.85 10.84 9.97
C LEU A 53 18.75 9.92 10.50
N VAL A 54 17.87 10.51 11.30
CA VAL A 54 16.67 9.87 11.84
C VAL A 54 15.47 10.47 11.12
N VAL A 55 14.67 9.62 10.49
CA VAL A 55 13.38 10.02 9.94
C VAL A 55 12.44 10.20 11.12
N LYS A 56 12.08 11.44 11.43
CA LYS A 56 11.20 11.74 12.55
C LYS A 56 9.74 11.51 12.15
N VAL A 57 8.92 11.24 13.16
CA VAL A 57 7.46 11.32 13.00
C VAL A 57 7.08 12.67 12.38
N GLY A 58 6.19 12.64 11.40
CA GLY A 58 5.76 13.84 10.67
C GLY A 58 6.59 14.16 9.41
N THR A 59 7.64 13.41 9.10
CA THR A 59 8.32 13.55 7.80
C THR A 59 7.33 13.22 6.67
N LYS A 60 7.09 14.21 5.82
CA LYS A 60 6.23 14.10 4.63
C LYS A 60 7.07 13.68 3.44
N VAL A 61 6.69 12.60 2.78
CA VAL A 61 7.31 12.10 1.57
C VAL A 61 6.30 12.18 0.43
N LYS A 62 6.71 12.82 -0.67
CA LYS A 62 5.87 13.07 -1.84
C LYS A 62 6.30 12.14 -2.96
N ASN A 63 5.38 11.85 -3.88
CA ASN A 63 5.67 11.05 -5.07
C ASN A 63 6.16 9.64 -4.71
N ILE A 64 5.37 8.93 -3.90
CA ILE A 64 5.67 7.53 -3.57
C ILE A 64 5.48 6.63 -4.79
N ARG A 65 6.26 5.56 -4.87
CA ARG A 65 6.07 4.47 -5.83
C ARG A 65 5.69 3.22 -5.08
N LEU A 66 4.65 2.54 -5.54
CA LEU A 66 4.24 1.25 -5.01
C LEU A 66 5.08 0.17 -5.69
N VAL A 67 5.68 -0.71 -4.89
CA VAL A 67 6.52 -1.79 -5.39
C VAL A 67 6.13 -3.10 -4.74
N ASP A 68 6.19 -4.16 -5.54
CA ASP A 68 5.94 -5.53 -5.11
C ASP A 68 7.30 -6.17 -4.76
N GLY A 69 7.70 -6.09 -3.50
CA GLY A 69 9.02 -6.55 -3.06
C GLY A 69 9.14 -6.68 -1.54
N ASP A 70 10.37 -6.58 -1.03
CA ASP A 70 10.67 -6.60 0.42
C ASP A 70 10.08 -5.38 1.16
N HIS A 71 9.84 -4.29 0.42
CA HIS A 71 9.21 -3.06 0.89
C HIS A 71 7.99 -2.77 0.01
N ASP A 72 6.89 -2.34 0.62
CA ASP A 72 5.65 -1.97 -0.09
C ASP A 72 5.75 -0.62 -0.83
N ILE A 73 6.59 0.29 -0.35
CA ILE A 73 6.64 1.69 -0.82
C ILE A 73 8.08 2.10 -1.05
N ASP A 74 8.43 2.44 -2.29
CA ASP A 74 9.69 3.11 -2.62
C ASP A 74 9.46 4.62 -2.67
N CYS A 75 10.32 5.39 -2.02
CA CYS A 75 10.15 6.83 -1.99
C CYS A 75 11.49 7.54 -1.98
N LYS A 76 11.53 8.77 -2.48
CA LYS A 76 12.74 9.59 -2.48
C LYS A 76 12.56 10.74 -1.51
N ILE A 77 13.43 10.80 -0.50
CA ILE A 77 13.47 11.86 0.50
C ILE A 77 14.65 12.77 0.18
N ASP A 78 14.39 14.07 0.05
CA ASP A 78 15.44 15.07 -0.18
C ASP A 78 16.43 15.08 0.99
N GLY A 79 17.73 14.95 0.68
CA GLY A 79 18.81 14.86 1.67
C GLY A 79 19.12 13.46 2.23
N ILE A 80 18.24 12.47 2.07
CA ILE A 80 18.48 11.07 2.52
C ILE A 80 18.67 10.13 1.31
N GLY A 81 17.96 10.38 0.21
CA GLY A 81 18.00 9.56 -1.01
C GLY A 81 16.75 8.69 -1.21
N ALA A 82 16.88 7.66 -2.04
CA ALA A 82 15.82 6.66 -2.22
C ALA A 82 15.77 5.74 -1.00
N MET A 83 14.57 5.48 -0.48
CA MET A 83 14.34 4.69 0.71
C MET A 83 13.05 3.89 0.57
N GLY A 84 13.15 2.59 0.88
CA GLY A 84 12.00 1.71 1.04
C GLY A 84 11.34 1.90 2.40
N LEU A 85 10.03 2.07 2.41
CA LEU A 85 9.20 2.14 3.61
C LEU A 85 8.16 1.03 3.58
N LYS A 86 7.81 0.54 4.77
CA LYS A 86 6.67 -0.35 4.95
C LYS A 86 5.40 0.47 5.16
N SER A 87 4.32 -0.02 4.57
CA SER A 87 2.97 0.52 4.66
C SER A 87 2.46 0.69 6.11
N GLU A 88 2.94 -0.15 7.03
CA GLU A 88 2.62 -0.12 8.47
C GLU A 88 3.14 1.14 9.21
N PHE A 89 4.14 1.85 8.66
CA PHE A 89 4.77 3.01 9.33
C PHE A 89 4.46 4.34 8.67
N VAL A 90 3.60 4.34 7.65
CA VAL A 90 3.20 5.53 6.93
C VAL A 90 1.69 5.72 7.02
N LYS A 91 1.27 6.97 6.91
CA LYS A 91 -0.12 7.34 6.70
C LYS A 91 -0.30 8.17 5.45
N LYS A 92 -1.44 8.04 4.79
CA LYS A 92 -1.83 8.99 3.74
C LYS A 92 -1.93 10.41 4.33
N ALA A 93 -1.35 11.39 3.64
CA ALA A 93 -1.18 12.76 4.13
C ALA A 93 -2.22 13.74 3.58
#